data_AF-A0A9P7S3L3-F1
#
_entry.id   AF-A0A9P7S3L3-F1
#
_cell.length_a   1.000
_cell.length_b   1.000
_cell.length_c   1.000
_cell.angle_alpha   90.00
_cell.angle_beta   90.00
_cell.angle_gamma   90.00
#
_symmetry.space_group_name_H-M   'P 1'
#
loop_
_entity.id
_entity.type
_entity.pdbx_description
1 polymer ?
#
loop_
_entity_poly.entity_id
_entity_poly.type
_entity_poly.pdbx_seq_one_letter_code
_entity_poly.pdbx_strand_id
1 'polypeptide(L)'
;MSKPGPKNCLTGECNGGLECDRNSGVGVPPATVAEWTLSANPNVPDNYDVFPCRRISNNKGYPVAECAKDLGPNCPAPLKGPFDSDGFPVGCKSACFTNLDSNPQNSANCCTGSHNTPETCPASGGAFYSYFKNNCPRFYAYAYGEHSRTALFTCDSKLKADYTLIFCP
;
A
#
# COMPACT_ATOMS: atom_id res chain seq x y z
N MET A 1 -26.87 -17.61 15.05
CA MET A 1 -26.28 -16.59 15.96
C MET A 1 -24.97 -16.13 15.35
N SER A 2 -24.86 -14.84 15.02
CA SER A 2 -23.67 -14.21 14.42
C SER A 2 -22.47 -14.31 15.36
N LYS A 3 -21.30 -14.71 14.86
CA LYS A 3 -20.08 -14.77 15.67
C LYS A 3 -19.52 -13.35 15.85
N PRO A 4 -19.34 -12.83 17.08
CA PRO A 4 -18.57 -11.63 17.32
C PRO A 4 -17.08 -12.01 17.37
N GLY A 5 -16.30 -11.63 16.34
CA GLY A 5 -14.85 -11.89 16.26
C GLY A 5 -14.33 -12.09 14.82
N PRO A 6 -13.00 -11.99 14.59
CA PRO A 6 -12.36 -11.66 13.30
C PRO A 6 -12.31 -12.85 12.33
N LYS A 7 -13.33 -12.99 11.46
CA LYS A 7 -13.36 -13.91 10.29
C LYS A 7 -14.34 -13.50 9.18
N ASN A 8 -14.69 -12.21 9.04
CA ASN A 8 -15.79 -11.81 8.16
C ASN A 8 -15.35 -11.39 6.75
N CYS A 9 -14.09 -10.97 6.57
CA CYS A 9 -13.55 -10.54 5.28
C CYS A 9 -12.31 -11.37 4.93
N LEU A 10 -12.18 -11.74 3.65
CA LEU A 10 -11.01 -12.50 3.17
C LEU A 10 -9.74 -11.63 3.10
N THR A 11 -9.91 -10.32 2.87
CA THR A 11 -8.83 -9.32 2.77
C THR A 11 -9.26 -8.03 3.47
N GLY A 12 -8.30 -7.30 4.06
CA GLY A 12 -8.56 -5.98 4.66
C GLY A 12 -9.49 -6.02 5.88
N GLU A 13 -9.56 -7.14 6.58
CA GLU A 13 -10.28 -7.22 7.85
C GLU A 13 -9.68 -6.25 8.87
N CYS A 14 -10.48 -5.69 9.77
CA CYS A 14 -9.99 -4.80 10.82
C CYS A 14 -10.64 -5.16 12.16
N ASN A 15 -9.94 -4.83 13.24
CA ASN A 15 -10.54 -4.85 14.57
C ASN A 15 -11.73 -3.89 14.59
N GLY A 16 -12.81 -4.23 15.29
CA GLY A 16 -14.06 -3.46 15.28
C GLY A 16 -15.13 -3.95 14.30
N GLY A 17 -14.75 -4.69 13.25
CA GLY A 17 -15.70 -5.29 12.31
C GLY A 17 -16.11 -4.33 11.19
N LEU A 18 -17.39 -4.01 11.06
CA LEU A 18 -17.87 -3.11 10.00
C LEU A 18 -17.36 -1.68 10.19
N GLU A 19 -17.37 -1.18 11.43
CA GLU A 19 -16.67 0.04 11.81
C GLU A 19 -15.33 -0.35 12.42
N CYS A 20 -14.24 -0.07 11.71
CA CYS A 20 -12.90 -0.35 12.21
C CYS A 20 -12.59 0.47 13.46
N ASP A 21 -11.99 -0.17 14.47
CA ASP A 21 -11.48 0.49 15.66
C ASP A 21 -10.33 1.42 15.28
N ARG A 22 -10.49 2.69 15.66
CA ARG A 22 -9.57 3.77 15.32
C ARG A 22 -8.20 3.62 16.00
N ASN A 23 -8.12 2.85 17.09
CA ASN A 23 -6.91 2.75 17.90
C ASN A 23 -6.00 1.57 17.53
N SER A 24 -6.53 0.55 16.86
CA SER A 24 -5.79 -0.69 16.57
C SER A 24 -5.41 -0.86 15.09
N GLY A 25 -5.61 0.17 14.26
CA GLY A 25 -5.05 0.27 12.92
C GLY A 25 -6.01 -0.05 11.76
N VAL A 26 -5.50 0.04 10.54
CA VAL A 26 -6.26 0.14 9.27
C VAL A 26 -6.47 -1.18 8.54
N GLY A 27 -6.30 -2.32 9.23
CA GLY A 27 -6.63 -3.66 8.72
C GLY A 27 -5.45 -4.64 8.69
N VAL A 28 -5.77 -5.93 8.71
CA VAL A 28 -4.83 -7.05 8.69
C VAL A 28 -4.39 -7.32 7.24
N PRO A 29 -3.08 -7.34 6.94
CA PRO A 29 -2.61 -7.55 5.58
C PRO A 29 -2.87 -8.97 5.05
N PRO A 30 -2.97 -9.15 3.71
CA PRO A 30 -2.78 -8.12 2.69
C PRO A 30 -4.02 -7.22 2.58
N ALA A 31 -3.75 -5.92 2.63
CA ALA A 31 -4.72 -4.87 2.44
C ALA A 31 -4.04 -3.79 1.59
N THR A 32 -4.67 -3.44 0.48
CA THR A 32 -4.27 -2.27 -0.28
C THR A 32 -4.71 -1.03 0.47
N VAL A 33 -3.78 -0.12 0.75
CA VAL A 33 -4.08 1.16 1.41
C VAL A 33 -4.06 2.32 0.42
N ALA A 34 -4.73 3.39 0.80
CA ALA A 34 -4.61 4.71 0.20
C ALA A 34 -4.28 5.63 1.37
N GLU A 35 -3.19 6.38 1.24
CA GLU A 35 -2.62 7.12 2.37
C GLU A 35 -2.74 8.61 2.10
N TRP A 36 -3.06 9.36 3.15
CA TRP A 36 -3.08 10.81 3.15
C TRP A 36 -2.41 11.33 4.41
N THR A 37 -1.58 12.35 4.25
CA THR A 37 -1.15 13.23 5.33
C THR A 37 -1.62 14.64 4.99
N LEU A 38 -2.66 15.10 5.68
CA LEU A 38 -3.25 16.42 5.48
C LEU A 38 -2.59 17.42 6.43
N SER A 39 -2.14 18.55 5.90
CA SER A 39 -1.42 19.56 6.69
C SER A 39 -2.30 20.76 7.01
N ALA A 40 -2.35 21.15 8.28
CA ALA A 40 -2.89 22.44 8.69
C ALA A 40 -1.87 23.59 8.55
N ASN A 41 -0.58 23.26 8.39
CA ASN A 41 0.46 24.26 8.17
C ASN A 41 0.51 24.62 6.67
N PRO A 42 0.25 25.90 6.31
CA PRO A 42 0.21 26.33 4.91
C PRO A 42 1.55 26.22 4.17
N ASN A 43 2.66 26.00 4.88
CA ASN A 43 3.98 25.81 4.30
C ASN A 43 4.35 24.34 4.08
N VAL A 44 3.49 23.41 4.52
CA VAL A 44 3.67 21.97 4.34
C VAL A 44 2.54 21.47 3.45
N PRO A 45 2.82 20.84 2.30
CA PRO A 45 1.78 20.34 1.42
C PRO A 45 1.05 19.15 2.04
N ASP A 46 -0.15 18.88 1.53
CA ASP A 46 -0.75 17.56 1.71
C ASP A 46 0.08 16.54 0.93
N ASN A 47 0.20 15.33 1.47
CA ASN A 47 0.85 14.20 0.82
C ASN A 47 -0.16 13.07 0.65
N TYR A 48 -0.12 12.40 -0.50
CA TYR A 48 -0.99 11.25 -0.77
C TYR A 48 -0.35 10.27 -1.74
N ASP A 49 -0.70 9.00 -1.57
CA ASP A 49 -0.23 7.89 -2.38
C ASP A 49 -1.21 6.71 -2.31
N VAL A 50 -1.04 5.76 -3.24
CA VAL A 50 -1.94 4.61 -3.37
C VAL A 50 -1.18 3.32 -3.58
N PHE A 51 -1.81 2.24 -3.16
CA PHE A 51 -1.43 0.86 -3.46
C PHE A 51 -2.31 0.31 -4.62
N PRO A 52 -1.99 -0.88 -5.19
CA PRO A 52 -2.63 -1.42 -6.40
C PRO A 52 -4.17 -1.51 -6.38
N CYS A 53 -4.81 -1.38 -7.56
CA CYS A 53 -6.26 -1.31 -7.77
C CYS A 53 -6.96 -0.11 -7.11
N ARG A 54 -6.29 1.06 -7.07
CA ARG A 54 -6.79 2.31 -6.48
C ARG A 54 -6.38 3.53 -7.28
N ARG A 55 -7.17 4.59 -7.16
CA ARG A 55 -6.86 5.92 -7.67
C ARG A 55 -7.26 6.98 -6.65
N ILE A 56 -6.37 7.93 -6.37
CA ILE A 56 -6.67 9.19 -5.68
C ILE A 56 -6.60 10.32 -6.69
N SER A 57 -7.71 11.03 -6.85
CA SER A 57 -7.76 12.33 -7.55
C SER A 57 -8.16 13.45 -6.59
N ASN A 58 -7.95 14.69 -7.02
CA ASN A 58 -8.32 15.89 -6.27
C ASN A 58 -9.05 16.91 -7.17
N ASN A 59 -9.82 17.80 -6.56
CA ASN A 59 -10.56 18.84 -7.27
C ASN A 59 -9.75 20.10 -7.62
N LYS A 60 -8.42 20.08 -7.45
CA LYS A 60 -7.52 21.23 -7.68
C LYS A 60 -6.55 21.04 -8.86
N GLY A 61 -6.66 19.92 -9.58
CA GLY A 61 -5.83 19.65 -10.76
C GLY A 61 -4.39 19.20 -10.45
N TYR A 62 -4.10 18.83 -9.20
CA TYR A 62 -2.82 18.23 -8.83
C TYR A 62 -2.71 16.79 -9.36
N PRO A 63 -1.48 16.23 -9.44
CA PRO A 63 -1.25 14.88 -9.97
C PRO A 63 -2.15 13.81 -9.34
N VAL A 64 -2.49 12.79 -10.13
CA VAL A 64 -3.30 11.66 -9.66
C VAL A 64 -2.36 10.56 -9.14
N ALA A 65 -2.64 10.02 -7.95
CA ALA A 65 -1.99 8.78 -7.51
C ALA A 65 -2.80 7.60 -8.04
N GLU A 66 -2.20 6.66 -8.76
CA GLU A 66 -2.95 5.56 -9.37
C GLU A 66 -2.13 4.29 -9.56
N CYS A 67 -2.76 3.16 -9.26
CA CYS A 67 -2.48 1.93 -9.98
C CYS A 67 -3.78 1.20 -10.31
N ALA A 68 -4.15 1.16 -11.59
CA ALA A 68 -5.37 0.50 -12.08
C ALA A 68 -5.18 -1.01 -12.37
N LYS A 69 -3.97 -1.56 -12.16
CA LYS A 69 -3.65 -2.94 -12.52
C LYS A 69 -4.10 -3.92 -11.44
N ASP A 70 -4.88 -4.93 -11.83
CA ASP A 70 -5.06 -6.14 -11.04
C ASP A 70 -3.77 -6.97 -11.02
N LEU A 71 -3.15 -7.03 -9.84
CA LEU A 71 -1.93 -7.78 -9.60
C LEU A 71 -2.17 -9.24 -9.20
N GLY A 72 -3.39 -9.63 -8.82
CA GLY A 72 -3.71 -10.97 -8.34
C GLY A 72 -3.32 -12.08 -9.34
N PRO A 73 -3.81 -12.04 -10.59
CA PRO A 73 -3.60 -13.11 -11.58
C PRO A 73 -2.12 -13.44 -11.83
N ASN A 74 -1.28 -12.41 -11.92
CA ASN A 74 0.14 -12.53 -12.27
C ASN A 74 1.09 -12.36 -11.07
N CYS A 75 0.55 -12.32 -9.85
CA CYS A 75 1.35 -12.17 -8.64
C CYS A 75 2.41 -13.28 -8.57
N PRO A 76 3.68 -13.00 -8.21
CA PRO A 76 4.69 -14.03 -8.08
C PRO A 76 4.27 -15.11 -7.08
N ALA A 77 4.58 -16.38 -7.37
CA ALA A 77 4.11 -17.52 -6.57
C ALA A 77 4.36 -17.40 -5.05
N PRO A 78 5.54 -16.92 -4.57
CA PRO A 78 5.77 -16.74 -3.13
C PRO A 78 4.89 -15.68 -2.48
N LEU A 79 4.32 -14.77 -3.27
CA LEU A 79 3.54 -13.62 -2.82
C LEU A 79 2.03 -13.82 -2.99
N LYS A 80 1.60 -14.84 -3.73
CA LYS A 80 0.20 -15.08 -4.06
C LYS A 80 -0.64 -15.29 -2.80
N GLY A 81 -1.80 -14.65 -2.77
CA GLY A 81 -2.86 -14.91 -1.82
C GLY A 81 -3.21 -13.72 -0.94
N PRO A 82 -4.29 -13.84 -0.14
CA PRO A 82 -5.11 -15.03 0.08
C PRO A 82 -5.92 -15.45 -1.14
N PHE A 83 -6.47 -16.66 -1.10
CA PHE A 83 -7.28 -17.24 -2.17
C PHE A 83 -8.75 -17.28 -1.76
N ASP A 84 -9.66 -17.05 -2.71
CA ASP A 84 -11.08 -17.26 -2.50
C ASP A 84 -11.47 -18.75 -2.59
N SER A 85 -12.77 -19.02 -2.51
CA SER A 85 -13.31 -20.39 -2.57
C SER A 85 -13.07 -21.09 -3.91
N ASP A 86 -12.87 -20.33 -4.99
CA ASP A 86 -12.62 -20.85 -6.33
C ASP A 86 -11.12 -21.01 -6.61
N GLY A 87 -10.27 -20.66 -5.64
CA GLY A 87 -8.81 -20.72 -5.75
C GLY A 87 -8.20 -19.53 -6.49
N PHE A 88 -8.95 -18.44 -6.69
CA PHE A 88 -8.43 -17.22 -7.29
C PHE A 88 -7.66 -16.39 -6.25
N PRO A 89 -6.44 -15.91 -6.56
CA PRO A 89 -5.67 -15.07 -5.65
C PRO A 89 -6.27 -13.66 -5.58
N VAL A 90 -7.03 -13.38 -4.52
CA VAL A 90 -7.64 -12.06 -4.26
C VAL A 90 -6.65 -11.05 -3.65
N GLY A 91 -5.37 -11.43 -3.53
CA GLY A 91 -4.31 -10.59 -3.00
C GLY A 91 -2.94 -10.94 -3.55
N CYS A 92 -2.05 -9.95 -3.48
CA CYS A 92 -0.62 -10.10 -3.74
C CYS A 92 0.15 -9.46 -2.59
N LYS A 93 0.78 -10.29 -1.76
CA LYS A 93 1.51 -9.85 -0.56
C LYS A 93 2.81 -9.15 -0.95
N SER A 94 3.32 -8.31 -0.06
CA SER A 94 4.70 -7.80 -0.19
C SER A 94 5.70 -8.88 0.22
N ALA A 95 6.94 -8.78 -0.31
CA ALA A 95 8.03 -9.67 0.07
C ALA A 95 8.31 -9.62 1.59
N CYS A 96 8.20 -8.42 2.19
CA CYS A 96 8.32 -8.23 3.64
C CYS A 96 7.27 -9.05 4.40
N PHE A 97 6.01 -8.95 4.00
CA PHE A 97 4.92 -9.64 4.69
C PHE A 97 5.06 -11.16 4.62
N THR A 98 5.56 -11.69 3.50
CA THR A 98 5.84 -13.12 3.35
C THR A 98 7.12 -13.57 4.06
N ASN A 99 7.90 -12.64 4.62
CA ASN A 99 9.15 -12.92 5.33
C ASN A 99 10.12 -13.82 4.52
N LEU A 100 10.33 -13.47 3.23
CA LEU A 100 11.09 -14.34 2.31
C LEU A 100 12.54 -14.58 2.73
N ASP A 101 13.14 -13.63 3.45
CA ASP A 101 14.49 -13.73 4.00
C ASP A 101 14.53 -14.39 5.40
N SER A 102 13.37 -14.77 5.95
CA SER A 102 13.23 -15.38 7.28
C SER A 102 13.78 -14.53 8.43
N ASN A 103 13.99 -13.22 8.23
CA ASN A 103 14.56 -12.34 9.24
C ASN A 103 13.98 -10.92 9.15
N PRO A 104 12.72 -10.72 9.57
CA PRO A 104 12.04 -9.44 9.38
C PRO A 104 12.65 -8.31 10.21
N GLN A 105 13.48 -8.62 11.21
CA GLN A 105 14.21 -7.63 12.03
C GLN A 105 15.49 -7.12 11.36
N ASN A 106 15.98 -7.83 10.34
CA ASN A 106 17.12 -7.40 9.54
C ASN A 106 16.94 -7.85 8.08
N SER A 107 16.05 -7.16 7.37
CA SER A 107 15.52 -7.58 6.07
C SER A 107 15.63 -6.46 5.04
N ALA A 108 16.17 -6.77 3.87
CA ALA A 108 16.13 -5.88 2.70
C ALA A 108 14.72 -5.79 2.09
N ASN A 109 13.83 -6.76 2.36
CA ASN A 109 12.44 -6.71 1.91
C ASN A 109 11.59 -5.78 2.78
N CYS A 110 11.94 -5.67 4.08
CA CYS A 110 11.24 -4.81 5.05
C CYS A 110 11.96 -3.49 5.34
N CYS A 111 13.18 -3.30 4.85
CA CYS A 111 14.06 -2.17 5.20
C CYS A 111 14.26 -2.02 6.72
N THR A 112 14.67 -3.10 7.37
CA THR A 112 14.90 -3.16 8.83
C THR A 112 16.33 -3.54 9.16
N GLY A 113 16.75 -3.32 10.42
CA GLY A 113 18.09 -3.68 10.89
C GLY A 113 19.19 -2.91 10.16
N SER A 114 20.14 -3.61 9.55
CA SER A 114 21.20 -3.04 8.72
C SER A 114 20.71 -2.47 7.37
N HIS A 115 19.41 -2.57 7.07
CA HIS A 115 18.76 -2.04 5.88
C HIS A 115 17.79 -0.90 6.22
N ASN A 116 18.01 -0.17 7.31
CA ASN A 116 17.07 0.85 7.81
C ASN A 116 17.35 2.28 7.30
N THR A 117 18.06 2.41 6.18
CA THR A 117 18.27 3.69 5.49
C THR A 117 18.07 3.56 3.98
N PRO A 118 17.78 4.65 3.25
CA PRO A 118 17.68 4.61 1.78
C PRO A 118 18.93 4.04 1.09
N GLU A 119 20.12 4.33 1.63
CA GLU A 119 21.40 3.84 1.09
C GLU A 119 21.58 2.33 1.29
N THR A 120 21.07 1.81 2.40
CA THR A 120 21.21 0.40 2.81
C THR A 120 20.03 -0.48 2.38
N CYS A 121 18.92 0.13 1.96
CA CYS A 121 17.75 -0.52 1.35
C CYS A 121 17.39 0.12 0.01
N PRO A 122 18.26 -0.02 -1.02
CA PRO A 122 17.99 0.53 -2.34
C PRO A 122 16.84 -0.21 -3.02
N ALA A 123 16.23 0.41 -4.02
CA ALA A 123 15.16 -0.20 -4.82
C ALA A 123 15.54 -1.57 -5.45
N SER A 124 16.84 -1.80 -5.72
CA SER A 124 17.36 -3.07 -6.24
C SER A 124 17.47 -4.18 -5.19
N GLY A 125 17.39 -3.86 -3.89
CA GLY A 125 17.56 -4.81 -2.79
C GLY A 125 16.29 -5.59 -2.42
N GLY A 126 15.11 -5.07 -2.76
CA GLY A 126 13.83 -5.72 -2.46
C GLY A 126 13.42 -6.77 -3.49
N ALA A 127 13.02 -7.95 -3.04
CA ALA A 127 12.49 -8.98 -3.92
C ALA A 127 11.21 -8.49 -4.62
N PHE A 128 11.09 -8.82 -5.91
CA PHE A 128 9.92 -8.50 -6.74
C PHE A 128 9.62 -7.00 -6.92
N TYR A 129 10.54 -6.08 -6.56
CA TYR A 129 10.37 -4.64 -6.77
C TYR A 129 9.95 -4.31 -8.22
N SER A 130 10.65 -4.87 -9.21
CA SER A 130 10.36 -4.64 -10.63
C SER A 130 8.97 -5.14 -11.04
N TYR A 131 8.45 -6.21 -10.44
CA TYR A 131 7.09 -6.69 -10.74
C TYR A 131 6.06 -5.61 -10.36
N PHE A 132 6.15 -5.11 -9.12
CA PHE A 132 5.24 -4.08 -8.64
C PHE A 132 5.42 -2.77 -9.41
N LYS A 133 6.66 -2.32 -9.61
CA LYS A 133 6.92 -1.02 -10.25
C LYS A 133 6.58 -1.00 -11.74
N ASN A 134 6.78 -2.10 -12.46
CA ASN A 134 6.42 -2.19 -13.88
C ASN A 134 4.90 -2.20 -14.08
N ASN A 135 4.15 -2.85 -13.19
CA ASN A 135 2.69 -2.89 -13.27
C ASN A 135 2.02 -1.63 -12.68
N CYS A 136 2.65 -1.02 -11.68
CA CYS A 136 2.21 0.19 -11.00
C CYS A 136 3.36 1.21 -10.94
N PRO A 137 3.62 2.00 -12.00
CA PRO A 137 4.70 2.98 -11.98
C PRO A 137 4.51 4.06 -10.93
N ARG A 138 3.25 4.38 -10.60
CA ARG A 138 2.88 5.44 -9.65
C ARG A 138 2.59 4.95 -8.22
N PHE A 139 3.33 3.94 -7.78
CA PHE A 139 3.14 3.22 -6.51
C PHE A 139 4.44 3.11 -5.68
N TYR A 140 4.31 3.10 -4.35
CA TYR A 140 5.34 2.73 -3.38
C TYR A 140 5.60 1.22 -3.37
N ALA A 141 6.49 0.75 -4.23
CA ALA A 141 6.87 -0.68 -4.24
C ALA A 141 7.82 -1.08 -3.09
N TYR A 142 8.35 -0.12 -2.33
CA TYR A 142 9.23 -0.33 -1.16
C TYR A 142 9.25 0.91 -0.26
N ALA A 143 9.81 0.77 0.95
CA ALA A 143 9.70 1.75 2.03
C ALA A 143 10.33 3.13 1.73
N TYR A 144 11.45 3.18 0.99
CA TYR A 144 12.15 4.44 0.68
C TYR A 144 11.91 4.92 -0.76
N GLY A 145 10.70 4.65 -1.29
CA GLY A 145 10.33 4.94 -2.68
C GLY A 145 10.10 6.41 -3.01
N GLU A 146 10.13 7.31 -2.02
CA GLU A 146 9.84 8.74 -2.15
C GLU A 146 10.80 9.45 -3.12
N HIS A 147 12.07 9.03 -3.13
CA HIS A 147 13.10 9.60 -4.00
C HIS A 147 12.80 9.38 -5.48
N SER A 148 11.98 8.38 -5.82
CA SER A 148 11.56 8.14 -7.20
C SER A 148 10.68 9.26 -7.75
N ARG A 149 10.06 10.09 -6.89
CA ARG A 149 9.06 11.12 -7.25
C ARG A 149 7.90 10.60 -8.10
N THR A 150 7.69 9.28 -8.08
CA THR A 150 6.63 8.62 -8.83
C THR A 150 5.57 8.03 -7.91
N ALA A 151 5.85 7.90 -6.62
CA ALA A 151 4.96 7.24 -5.66
C ALA A 151 4.25 8.21 -4.71
N LEU A 152 4.96 9.25 -4.24
CA LEU A 152 4.40 10.30 -3.40
C LEU A 152 3.95 11.48 -4.25
N PHE A 153 2.69 11.87 -4.08
CA PHE A 153 2.15 13.07 -4.70
C PHE A 153 1.77 14.09 -3.65
N THR A 154 1.84 15.35 -4.05
CA THR A 154 1.55 16.47 -3.15
C THR A 154 0.48 17.38 -3.72
N CYS A 155 -0.21 18.08 -2.83
CA CYS A 155 -1.13 19.16 -3.15
C CYS A 155 -0.87 20.33 -2.19
N ASP A 156 -1.04 21.57 -2.66
CA ASP A 156 -0.94 22.72 -1.78
C ASP A 156 -2.09 22.67 -0.75
N SER A 157 -1.73 22.56 0.53
CA SER A 157 -2.66 22.46 1.65
C SER A 157 -3.51 23.73 1.81
N LYS A 158 -3.03 24.90 1.35
CA LYS A 158 -3.81 26.15 1.36
C LYS A 158 -5.08 26.06 0.53
N LEU A 159 -5.07 25.23 -0.50
CA LEU A 159 -6.20 25.09 -1.42
C LEU A 159 -7.35 24.27 -0.83
N LYS A 160 -7.12 23.56 0.29
CA LYS A 160 -8.09 22.68 0.95
C LYS A 160 -8.76 21.78 -0.08
N ALA A 161 -7.95 20.94 -0.74
CA ALA A 161 -8.42 20.07 -1.79
C ALA A 161 -9.38 19.00 -1.24
N ASP A 162 -10.42 18.70 -2.01
CA ASP A 162 -11.22 17.51 -1.79
C ASP A 162 -10.59 16.36 -2.59
N TYR A 163 -10.49 15.19 -1.97
CA TYR A 163 -9.92 13.99 -2.56
C TYR A 163 -11.01 12.96 -2.85
N THR A 164 -10.86 12.22 -3.95
CA THR A 164 -11.73 11.11 -4.31
C THR A 164 -10.89 9.84 -4.42
N LEU A 165 -11.25 8.83 -3.62
CA LEU A 165 -10.70 7.47 -3.72
C LEU A 165 -11.61 6.62 -4.59
N ILE A 166 -11.04 6.00 -5.62
CA ILE A 166 -11.75 5.05 -6.49
C ILE A 166 -11.14 3.66 -6.32
N PHE A 167 -12.02 2.68 -6.14
CA PHE A 167 -11.71 1.26 -6.11
C PHE A 167 -11.87 0.67 -7.51
N CYS A 168 -10.86 -0.07 -7.99
CA CYS A 168 -10.85 -0.64 -9.34
C CYS A 168 -11.13 0.42 -10.43
N PRO A 169 -10.29 1.47 -10.51
CA PRO A 169 -10.43 2.55 -11.49
C PRO A 169 -10.24 2.09 -12.94
#